data_AF-A0A8S3JRD6-F1
#
_entry.id   AF-A0A8S3JRD6-F1
#
_cell.length_a   1.000
_cell.length_b   1.000
_cell.length_c   1.000
_cell.angle_alpha   90.00
_cell.angle_beta   90.00
_cell.angle_gamma   90.00
#
_symmetry.space_group_name_H-M   'P 1'
#
loop_
_entity.id
_entity.type
_entity.pdbx_description
1 polymer ?
#
loop_
_entity_poly.entity_id
_entity_poly.type
_entity_poly.pdbx_seq_one_letter_code
_entity_poly.pdbx_strand_id
1 'polypeptide(L)' 'MSLSSSILLNRLRDLMRSKIYFKDIIDAYIVPASDPHQNKYVVDHYKRLRFTSKFPGSN' A
#
# COMPACT_ATOMS: atom_id res chain seq x y z
N MET A 1 7.97 8.07 16.11
CA MET A 1 8.12 6.60 16.04
C MET A 1 7.54 6.09 14.73
N SER A 2 8.34 5.43 13.89
CA SER A 2 7.85 4.76 12.67
C SER A 2 7.10 3.48 13.06
N LEU A 3 5.86 3.28 12.60
CA LEU A 3 5.19 2.00 12.74
C LEU A 3 5.99 0.87 12.06
N SER A 4 6.01 -0.29 12.70
CA SER A 4 6.54 -1.53 12.11
C SER A 4 5.77 -1.90 10.84
N SER A 5 6.46 -2.44 9.84
CA SER A 5 5.83 -2.98 8.61
C SER A 5 4.80 -4.06 8.93
N SER A 6 5.04 -4.90 9.94
CA SER A 6 4.09 -5.94 10.37
C SER A 6 2.74 -5.37 10.81
N ILE A 7 2.76 -4.28 11.57
CA ILE A 7 1.53 -3.60 12.05
C ILE A 7 0.79 -2.98 10.86
N LEU A 8 1.50 -2.34 9.94
CA LEU A 8 0.90 -1.75 8.73
C LEU A 8 0.26 -2.81 7.84
N LEU A 9 0.92 -3.95 7.63
CA LEU A 9 0.41 -5.04 6.82
C LEU A 9 -0.82 -5.70 7.46
N ASN A 10 -0.85 -5.85 8.78
CA ASN A 10 -2.04 -6.36 9.47
C ASN A 10 -3.23 -5.42 9.30
N ARG A 11 -3.02 -4.11 9.48
CA ARG A 11 -4.07 -3.10 9.23
C ARG A 11 -4.57 -3.13 7.79
N LEU A 12 -3.67 -3.28 6.80
CA LEU A 12 -4.06 -3.41 5.40
C LEU A 12 -4.94 -4.65 5.18
N ARG A 13 -4.59 -5.80 5.77
CA ARG A 13 -5.39 -7.03 5.68
C ARG A 13 -6.75 -6.90 6.36
N ASP A 14 -6.84 -6.16 7.46
CA ASP A 14 -8.10 -5.87 8.12
C ASP A 14 -9.02 -5.02 7.21
N LEU A 15 -8.44 -4.02 6.54
CA LEU A 15 -9.17 -3.21 5.55
C LEU A 15 -9.65 -4.03 4.35
N MET A 16 -8.85 -5.00 3.88
CA MET A 16 -9.23 -5.92 2.79
C MET A 16 -10.45 -6.80 3.13
N ARG A 17 -10.75 -7.00 4.42
CA ARG A 17 -11.92 -7.75 4.92
C ARG A 17 -13.09 -6.86 5.34
N SER A 18 -12.91 -5.54 5.28
CA SER A 18 -13.89 -4.58 5.77
C SER A 18 -15.04 -4.38 4.78
N LYS A 19 -16.26 -4.66 5.26
CA LYS A 19 -17.50 -4.42 4.50
C LYS A 19 -17.84 -2.95 4.30
N ILE A 20 -17.10 -2.04 4.94
CA ILE A 20 -17.25 -0.59 4.73
C ILE A 20 -16.71 -0.20 3.35
N TYR A 21 -15.64 -0.85 2.89
CA TYR A 21 -14.96 -0.50 1.64
C TYR A 21 -15.32 -1.44 0.48
N PHE A 22 -15.62 -2.70 0.78
CA PHE A 22 -15.83 -3.73 -0.24
C PHE A 22 -17.07 -4.57 0.07
N LYS A 23 -17.83 -4.93 -0.96
CA LYS A 23 -18.99 -5.82 -0.82
C LYS A 23 -18.55 -7.25 -0.42
N ASP A 24 -17.45 -7.69 -1.01
CA ASP A 24 -16.84 -9.01 -0.83
C ASP A 24 -15.43 -8.87 -0.23
N ILE A 25 -14.90 -9.96 0.31
CA ILE A 25 -13.54 -9.99 0.84
C ILE A 25 -12.54 -9.91 -0.32
N ILE A 26 -11.48 -9.11 -0.15
CA ILE A 26 -10.34 -9.10 -1.07
C ILE A 26 -9.29 -10.10 -0.59
N ASP A 27 -8.98 -11.10 -1.41
CA ASP A 27 -7.94 -12.10 -1.11
C ASP A 27 -6.52 -11.57 -1.35
N ALA A 28 -6.35 -10.69 -2.35
CA ALA A 28 -5.06 -10.10 -2.70
C ALA A 28 -5.18 -8.64 -3.13
N TYR A 29 -4.19 -7.82 -2.79
CA TYR A 29 -4.12 -6.41 -3.16
C TYR A 29 -2.75 -6.07 -3.74
N ILE A 30 -2.74 -5.46 -4.93
CA ILE A 30 -1.52 -5.04 -5.62
C ILE A 30 -1.20 -3.61 -5.22
N VAL A 31 0.02 -3.37 -4.72
CA VAL A 31 0.53 -2.03 -4.42
C VAL A 31 1.51 -1.61 -5.51
N PRO A 32 1.09 -0.82 -6.52
CA PRO A 32 1.99 -0.39 -7.58
C PRO A 32 3.00 0.65 -7.07
N ALA A 33 4.18 0.65 -7.68
CA ALA A 33 5.22 1.66 -7.45
C ALA A 33 4.98 2.98 -8.23
N SER A 34 3.94 3.03 -9.08
CA SER A 34 3.61 4.17 -9.93
C SER A 34 2.55 5.10 -9.34
N ASP A 35 2.48 6.31 -9.90
CA ASP A 35 1.37 7.24 -9.72
C ASP A 35 0.32 7.11 -10.85
N PRO A 36 -0.82 7.83 -10.77
CA PRO A 36 -1.87 7.76 -11.78
C PRO A 36 -1.47 8.26 -13.18
N HIS A 37 -0.37 9.00 -13.29
CA HIS A 37 0.06 9.65 -14.52
C HIS A 37 1.29 8.97 -15.15
N GLN A 38 1.72 7.82 -14.63
CA GLN A 38 2.89 7.07 -15.09
C GLN A 38 4.17 7.94 -15.11
N ASN A 39 4.31 8.84 -14.14
CA ASN A 39 5.50 9.67 -14.05
C ASN A 39 6.73 8.81 -13.77
N LYS A 40 7.85 9.17 -14.43
CA LYS A 40 9.16 8.54 -14.20
C LYS A 40 9.62 8.66 -12.74
N TYR A 41 9.27 9.76 -12.09
CA TYR A 41 9.59 10.02 -10.68
C TYR A 41 8.32 10.29 -9.89
N VAL A 42 8.07 9.42 -8.92
CA VAL A 42 6.87 9.45 -8.10
C VAL A 42 7.10 10.33 -6.87
N VAL A 43 6.20 11.28 -6.62
CA VAL A 43 6.24 12.14 -5.42
C VAL A 43 5.93 11.35 -4.15
N ASP A 44 6.38 11.82 -2.99
CA ASP A 44 6.29 11.08 -1.72
C ASP A 44 4.87 10.61 -1.37
N HIS A 45 3.86 11.41 -1.70
CA HIS A 45 2.45 11.06 -1.52
C HIS A 45 2.08 9.72 -2.17
N TYR A 46 2.64 9.41 -3.34
CA TYR A 46 2.33 8.21 -4.12
C TYR A 46 3.26 7.03 -3.84
N LYS A 47 4.28 7.17 -2.97
CA LYS A 47 5.24 6.11 -2.59
C LYS A 47 4.64 5.07 -1.62
N ARG A 48 3.49 4.51 -1.99
CA ARG A 48 2.68 3.55 -1.20
C ARG A 48 3.43 2.25 -0.92
N LEU A 49 4.17 1.72 -1.90
CA LEU A 49 4.99 0.53 -1.73
C LEU A 49 6.07 0.75 -0.67
N ARG A 50 6.79 1.87 -0.74
CA ARG A 50 7.79 2.25 0.27
C ARG A 50 7.17 2.44 1.66
N PHE A 51 5.99 3.05 1.74
CA PHE A 51 5.28 3.23 3.00
C PHE A 51 4.93 1.90 3.67
N THR A 52 4.38 0.96 2.90
CA THR A 52 3.89 -0.34 3.41
C THR A 52 5.01 -1.36 3.66
N SER A 53 5.99 -1.44 2.76
CA SER A 53 7.05 -2.46 2.82
C SER A 53 8.35 -1.99 3.49
N LYS A 54 8.55 -0.67 3.62
CA LYS A 54 9.84 -0.04 3.95
C LYS A 54 10.95 -0.29 2.92
N PHE A 55 10.66 -0.95 1.80
CA PHE A 55 11.60 -1.12 0.70
C PHE A 55 11.83 0.23 -0.02
N PRO A 56 13.08 0.71 -0.12
CA PRO A 56 13.37 2.02 -0.70
C PRO A 56 13.54 2.00 -2.23
N GLY A 57 13.49 0.82 -2.86
CA GLY A 57 13.71 0.69 -4.30
C GLY A 57 12.66 1.40 -5.13
N SER A 58 13.06 1.81 -6.32
CA SER A 58 12.21 2.51 -7.28
C SER A 58 11.52 1.59 -8.30
N ASN A 59 11.93 0.31 -8.37
CA ASN A 59 11.41 -0.72 -9.28
C ASN A 59 11.20 -2.03 -8.53
#